data_AF-A0A849GVE6-F1
#
_entry.id   AF-A0A849GVE6-F1
#
_cell.length_a   1.000
_cell.length_b   1.000
_cell.length_c   1.000
_cell.angle_alpha   90.00
_cell.angle_beta   90.00
_cell.angle_gamma   90.00
#
_symmetry.space_group_name_H-M   'P 1'
#
loop_
_entity.id
_entity.type
_entity.pdbx_description
1 polymer ?
#
loop_
_entity_poly.entity_id
_entity_poly.type
_entity_poly.pdbx_seq_one_letter_code
_entity_poly.pdbx_strand_id
1 'polypeptide(L)'
;MAEVSTSGWAMPLTSRQASTASLRYRLGCTLNIGASLVLLAMTPAPPAAAQYGHQRGPGPDMDDLAYHIACSEAAKSRIQTSDEAAGCARAFLRVKLSFIPGIGLHEFASLPPEQRATVNLAGYRLYLDWIRENARQVESLRNALLPPPSVASH
;
A
#
# COMPACT_ATOMS: atom_id res chain seq x y z
N MET A 1 -35.41 -11.11 -33.28
CA MET A 1 -35.46 -11.96 -32.08
C MET A 1 -34.47 -13.09 -32.32
N ALA A 2 -33.32 -13.07 -31.66
CA ALA A 2 -32.35 -14.16 -31.64
C ALA A 2 -31.56 -14.09 -30.32
N GLU A 3 -31.46 -15.23 -29.65
CA GLU A 3 -31.00 -15.43 -28.27
C GLU A 3 -29.50 -15.13 -28.10
N VAL A 4 -29.17 -14.37 -27.07
CA VAL A 4 -27.79 -14.17 -26.60
C VAL A 4 -27.49 -15.22 -25.53
N SER A 5 -26.62 -16.17 -25.87
CA SER A 5 -26.11 -17.21 -24.99
C SER A 5 -25.14 -16.63 -23.97
N THR A 6 -25.51 -16.68 -22.69
CA THR A 6 -24.66 -16.28 -21.56
C THR A 6 -23.87 -17.49 -21.05
N SER A 7 -22.66 -17.68 -21.59
CA SER A 7 -21.71 -18.65 -21.05
C SER A 7 -21.17 -18.14 -19.70
N GLY A 8 -21.71 -18.68 -18.62
CA GLY A 8 -21.28 -18.42 -17.25
C GLY A 8 -19.89 -18.99 -16.98
N TRP A 9 -18.93 -18.10 -16.71
CA TRP A 9 -17.62 -18.48 -16.20
C TRP A 9 -17.69 -18.58 -14.68
N ALA A 10 -18.06 -19.76 -14.18
CA ALA A 10 -17.92 -20.10 -12.77
C ALA A 10 -16.43 -20.35 -12.49
N MET A 11 -15.76 -19.42 -11.82
CA MET A 11 -14.42 -19.66 -11.30
C MET A 11 -14.49 -20.54 -10.04
N PRO A 12 -13.74 -21.66 -9.98
CA PRO A 12 -13.66 -22.46 -8.77
C PRO A 12 -12.89 -21.70 -7.68
N LEU A 13 -13.57 -21.42 -6.57
CA LEU A 13 -12.96 -20.95 -5.33
C LEU A 13 -12.09 -22.08 -4.77
N THR A 14 -10.80 -22.08 -5.11
CA THR A 14 -9.83 -22.96 -4.43
C THR A 14 -9.62 -22.43 -3.02
N SER A 15 -10.33 -23.03 -2.07
CA SER A 15 -10.11 -22.91 -0.62
C SER A 15 -8.64 -23.20 -0.30
N ARG A 16 -7.86 -22.16 0.00
CA ARG A 16 -6.54 -22.31 0.62
C ARG A 16 -6.75 -22.76 2.06
N GLN A 17 -6.67 -24.07 2.30
CA GLN A 17 -6.41 -24.62 3.62
C GLN A 17 -5.09 -24.03 4.14
N ALA A 18 -5.20 -23.09 5.08
CA ALA A 18 -4.07 -22.67 5.89
C ALA A 18 -3.67 -23.84 6.79
N SER A 19 -2.62 -24.57 6.40
CA SER A 19 -1.96 -25.55 7.26
C SER A 19 -1.38 -24.83 8.47
N THR A 20 -2.07 -24.92 9.60
CA THR A 20 -1.55 -24.56 10.92
C THR A 20 -0.50 -25.58 11.32
N ALA A 21 0.74 -25.37 10.87
CA ALA A 21 1.90 -26.08 11.38
C ALA A 21 2.05 -25.74 12.88
N SER A 22 1.50 -26.61 13.71
CA SER A 22 1.65 -26.59 15.17
C SER A 22 3.11 -26.87 15.51
N LEU A 23 3.89 -25.81 15.66
CA LEU A 23 5.24 -25.89 16.21
C LEU A 23 5.13 -26.15 17.72
N ARG A 24 4.99 -27.43 18.08
CA ARG A 24 5.08 -27.90 19.47
C ARG A 24 6.55 -27.83 19.90
N TYR A 25 7.00 -26.65 20.32
CA TYR A 25 8.22 -26.52 21.10
C TYR A 25 7.98 -27.08 22.50
N ARG A 26 8.37 -28.34 22.72
CA ARG A 26 8.57 -28.91 24.05
C ARG A 26 9.92 -28.42 24.57
N LEU A 27 9.95 -27.27 25.24
CA LEU A 27 11.02 -26.98 26.21
C LEU A 27 10.49 -27.28 27.61
N GLY A 28 10.85 -28.47 28.10
CA GLY A 28 10.89 -28.70 29.53
C GLY A 28 12.14 -28.04 30.11
N CYS A 29 11.94 -27.09 31.01
CA CYS A 29 12.93 -26.74 32.04
C CYS A 29 12.15 -26.47 33.32
N THR A 30 12.43 -27.31 34.29
CA THR A 30 11.87 -27.35 35.63
C THR A 30 12.17 -26.08 36.42
N LEU A 31 11.18 -25.66 37.21
CA LEU A 31 11.20 -24.56 38.16
C LEU A 31 12.45 -24.51 39.03
N ASN A 32 13.00 -23.31 39.20
CA ASN A 32 13.68 -22.93 40.44
C ASN A 32 13.14 -21.56 40.88
N ILE A 33 12.40 -21.56 41.98
CA ILE A 33 11.74 -20.39 42.58
C ILE A 33 12.81 -19.66 43.39
N GLY A 34 13.39 -18.61 42.81
CA GLY A 34 14.29 -17.69 43.48
C GLY A 34 13.89 -16.26 43.12
N ALA A 35 13.41 -15.53 44.12
CA ALA A 35 12.89 -14.18 44.00
C ALA A 35 13.86 -13.26 43.24
N SER A 36 13.42 -12.78 42.07
CA SER A 36 13.99 -11.61 41.41
C SER A 36 12.82 -10.81 40.82
N LEU A 37 12.32 -9.91 41.66
CA LEU A 37 11.58 -8.71 41.26
C LEU A 37 12.49 -7.90 40.32
N VAL A 38 12.43 -8.17 39.02
CA VAL A 38 13.03 -7.31 38.01
C VAL A 38 11.92 -6.47 37.40
N LEU A 39 11.97 -5.21 37.80
CA LEU A 39 11.33 -4.02 37.28
C LEU A 39 10.75 -4.10 35.87
N LEU A 40 9.50 -3.59 35.77
CA LEU A 40 9.05 -2.63 34.77
C LEU A 40 9.82 -2.64 33.43
N ALA A 41 9.28 -3.36 32.46
CA ALA A 41 9.29 -2.86 31.09
C ALA A 41 7.83 -2.65 30.67
N MET A 42 7.21 -1.60 31.24
CA MET A 42 6.17 -0.90 30.50
C MET A 42 6.85 -0.31 29.26
N THR A 43 6.96 -1.10 28.19
CA THR A 43 7.14 -0.54 26.86
C THR A 43 5.75 -0.38 26.28
N PRO A 44 5.05 0.75 26.48
CA PRO A 44 3.95 1.07 25.59
C PRO A 44 4.59 1.22 24.21
N ALA A 45 4.52 0.16 23.40
CA ALA A 45 4.80 0.26 21.99
C ALA A 45 3.84 1.34 21.47
N PRO A 46 4.34 2.48 20.99
CA PRO A 46 3.46 3.54 20.56
C PRO A 46 2.59 2.96 19.44
N PRO A 47 1.27 3.18 19.47
CA PRO A 47 0.40 2.83 18.36
C PRO A 47 0.61 3.85 17.24
N ALA A 48 1.84 4.01 16.75
CA ALA A 48 2.20 4.97 15.73
C ALA A 48 1.33 4.75 14.48
N ALA A 49 1.05 3.50 14.13
CA ALA A 49 0.15 3.17 13.03
C ALA A 49 -1.33 3.54 13.28
N ALA A 50 -1.80 3.57 14.53
CA ALA A 50 -3.19 3.93 14.84
C ALA A 50 -3.40 5.46 14.89
N GLN A 51 -2.34 6.22 15.20
CA GLN A 51 -2.42 7.67 15.31
C GLN A 51 -2.71 8.35 13.95
N TYR A 52 -2.32 7.75 12.83
CA TYR A 52 -2.55 8.32 11.50
C TYR A 52 -3.96 8.06 10.93
N GLY A 53 -4.82 7.31 11.63
CA GLY A 53 -6.13 6.91 11.12
C GLY A 53 -7.22 8.00 11.20
N HIS A 54 -7.02 9.05 12.01
CA HIS A 54 -8.10 10.00 12.32
C HIS A 54 -8.01 11.36 11.62
N GLN A 55 -6.85 11.75 11.07
CA GLN A 55 -6.71 13.00 10.32
C GLN A 55 -6.25 12.69 8.90
N ARG A 56 -7.20 12.67 7.97
CA ARG A 56 -6.91 12.52 6.54
C ARG A 56 -6.39 13.87 6.02
N GLY A 57 -5.21 13.87 5.40
CA GLY A 57 -4.72 15.03 4.65
C GLY A 57 -5.66 15.43 3.50
N PRO A 58 -5.40 16.57 2.82
CA PRO A 58 -6.25 17.09 1.75
C PRO A 58 -6.35 16.17 0.51
N GLY A 59 -5.57 15.09 0.47
CA GLY A 59 -5.47 14.18 -0.66
C GLY A 59 -4.08 14.25 -1.31
N PRO A 60 -3.88 13.55 -2.42
CA PRO A 60 -2.64 13.64 -3.19
C PRO A 60 -2.58 14.91 -4.02
N ASP A 61 -1.37 15.42 -4.21
CA ASP A 61 -1.09 16.35 -5.29
C ASP A 61 -1.41 15.66 -6.63
N MET A 62 -2.16 16.34 -7.49
CA MET A 62 -2.70 15.73 -8.71
C MET A 62 -1.62 15.50 -9.76
N ASP A 63 -0.55 16.29 -9.78
CA ASP A 63 0.57 16.11 -10.70
C ASP A 63 1.40 14.89 -10.29
N ASP A 64 1.65 14.72 -8.99
CA ASP A 64 2.32 13.53 -8.45
C ASP A 64 1.51 12.25 -8.66
N LEU A 65 0.18 12.31 -8.49
CA LEU A 65 -0.72 11.20 -8.76
C LEU A 65 -0.73 10.86 -10.25
N ALA A 66 -0.83 11.85 -11.12
CA ALA A 66 -0.81 11.66 -12.57
C ALA A 66 0.50 11.02 -13.03
N TYR A 67 1.64 11.51 -12.53
CA TYR A 67 2.95 10.93 -12.81
C TYR A 67 3.05 9.48 -12.34
N HIS A 68 2.56 9.16 -11.13
CA HIS A 68 2.53 7.79 -10.62
C HIS A 68 1.65 6.86 -11.49
N ILE A 69 0.48 7.32 -11.94
CA ILE A 69 -0.40 6.55 -12.82
C ILE A 69 0.29 6.28 -14.16
N ALA A 70 0.84 7.32 -14.81
CA ALA A 70 1.56 7.18 -16.07
C ALA A 70 2.74 6.20 -15.95
N CYS A 71 3.52 6.31 -14.88
CA CYS A 71 4.57 5.36 -14.52
C CYS A 71 4.04 3.91 -14.41
N SER A 72 2.92 3.73 -13.72
CA SER A 72 2.33 2.40 -13.50
C SER A 72 1.80 1.78 -14.80
N GLU A 73 1.24 2.59 -15.70
CA GLU A 73 0.81 2.12 -17.02
C GLU A 73 2.01 1.79 -17.92
N ALA A 74 3.06 2.61 -17.93
CA ALA A 74 4.28 2.33 -18.68
C ALA A 74 4.98 1.03 -18.19
N ALA A 75 4.95 0.75 -16.89
CA ALA A 75 5.52 -0.47 -16.32
C ALA A 75 4.77 -1.75 -16.75
N LYS A 76 3.51 -1.65 -17.20
CA LYS A 76 2.75 -2.79 -17.75
C LYS A 76 3.17 -3.14 -19.17
N SER A 77 3.60 -2.15 -19.95
CA SER A 77 3.94 -2.34 -21.36
C SER A 77 5.44 -2.59 -21.59
N ARG A 78 6.30 -2.16 -20.67
CA ARG A 78 7.75 -2.36 -20.77
C ARG A 78 8.46 -2.35 -19.41
N ILE A 79 9.68 -2.89 -19.42
CA ILE A 79 10.63 -2.71 -18.32
C ILE A 79 11.08 -1.25 -18.29
N GLN A 80 11.09 -0.66 -17.09
CA GLN A 80 11.56 0.71 -16.85
C GLN A 80 13.06 0.74 -16.66
N THR A 81 13.71 1.85 -17.03
CA THR A 81 15.10 2.09 -16.67
C THR A 81 15.22 2.35 -15.17
N SER A 82 16.43 2.23 -14.62
CA SER A 82 16.68 2.52 -13.20
C SER A 82 16.24 3.93 -12.81
N ASP A 83 16.49 4.92 -13.67
CA ASP A 83 16.15 6.32 -13.40
C ASP A 83 14.63 6.55 -13.43
N GLU A 84 13.94 5.92 -14.38
CA GLU A 84 12.48 5.96 -14.45
C GLU A 84 11.86 5.33 -13.19
N ALA A 85 12.31 4.13 -12.80
CA ALA A 85 11.82 3.44 -11.62
C ALA A 85 12.06 4.28 -10.34
N ALA A 86 13.23 4.93 -10.22
CA ALA A 86 13.53 5.81 -9.10
C ALA A 86 12.63 7.06 -9.07
N GLY A 87 12.35 7.65 -10.23
CA GLY A 87 11.39 8.76 -10.38
C GLY A 87 9.98 8.35 -9.96
N CYS A 88 9.49 7.22 -10.48
CA CYS A 88 8.18 6.66 -10.15
C CYS A 88 8.05 6.34 -8.65
N ALA A 89 9.08 5.76 -8.04
CA ALA A 89 9.10 5.46 -6.61
C ALA A 89 9.05 6.74 -5.76
N ARG A 90 9.75 7.79 -6.17
CA ARG A 90 9.77 9.08 -5.45
C ARG A 90 8.42 9.80 -5.54
N ALA A 91 7.80 9.83 -6.72
CA ALA A 91 6.46 10.39 -6.89
C ALA A 91 5.43 9.63 -6.04
N PHE A 92 5.47 8.29 -6.08
CA PHE A 92 4.57 7.50 -5.27
C PHE A 92 4.79 7.68 -3.75
N LEU A 93 6.03 7.92 -3.32
CA LEU A 93 6.31 8.28 -1.93
C LEU A 93 5.64 9.60 -1.56
N ARG A 94 5.73 10.65 -2.38
CA ARG A 94 5.04 11.92 -2.14
C ARG A 94 3.52 11.75 -2.05
N VAL A 95 2.93 10.98 -2.97
CA VAL A 95 1.50 10.62 -2.95
C VAL A 95 1.11 9.97 -1.62
N LYS A 96 1.88 8.99 -1.13
CA LYS A 96 1.57 8.33 0.15
C LYS A 96 1.69 9.27 1.34
N LEU A 97 2.72 10.13 1.34
CA LEU A 97 2.99 11.04 2.45
C LEU A 97 1.99 12.19 2.53
N SER A 98 1.38 12.61 1.41
CA SER A 98 0.36 13.67 1.41
C SER A 98 -0.90 13.32 2.22
N PHE A 99 -1.14 12.03 2.47
CA PHE A 99 -2.22 11.57 3.33
C PHE A 99 -1.92 11.66 4.83
N ILE A 100 -0.66 11.89 5.21
CA ILE A 100 -0.19 11.92 6.59
C ILE A 100 0.16 13.38 6.95
N PRO A 101 -0.67 14.07 7.75
CA PRO A 101 -0.42 15.45 8.13
C PRO A 101 0.94 15.62 8.82
N GLY A 102 1.70 16.63 8.40
CA GLY A 102 2.97 16.98 9.02
C GLY A 102 4.17 16.09 8.67
N ILE A 103 4.02 15.11 7.77
CA ILE A 103 5.13 14.27 7.31
C ILE A 103 5.39 14.54 5.82
N GLY A 104 6.31 15.46 5.52
CA GLY A 104 6.85 15.65 4.18
C GLY A 104 8.03 14.72 3.88
N LEU A 105 8.65 14.89 2.70
CA LEU A 105 9.83 14.08 2.31
C LEU A 105 11.02 14.27 3.27
N HIS A 106 11.23 15.49 3.73
CA HIS A 106 12.32 15.83 4.63
C HIS A 106 12.11 15.19 6.02
N GLU A 107 10.90 15.33 6.57
CA GLU A 107 10.51 14.71 7.84
C GLU A 107 10.58 13.20 7.74
N PHE A 108 10.08 12.62 6.64
CA PHE A 108 10.17 11.18 6.41
C PHE A 108 11.61 10.68 6.33
N ALA A 109 12.51 11.43 5.69
CA ALA A 109 13.91 11.05 5.56
C ALA A 109 14.67 11.05 6.90
N SER A 110 14.28 11.92 7.84
CA SER A 110 14.89 12.02 9.17
C SER A 110 14.39 10.98 10.17
N LEU A 111 13.29 10.27 9.86
CA LEU A 111 12.78 9.19 10.70
C LEU A 111 13.73 7.98 10.75
N PRO A 112 13.81 7.27 11.89
CA PRO A 112 14.43 5.96 11.98
C PRO A 112 13.85 4.96 10.96
N PRO A 113 14.63 3.98 10.46
CA PRO A 113 14.16 3.02 9.46
C PRO A 113 12.84 2.32 9.80
N GLU A 114 12.65 1.93 11.08
CA GLU A 114 11.42 1.27 11.56
C GLU A 114 10.20 2.20 11.48
N GLN A 115 10.38 3.48 11.81
CA GLN A 115 9.32 4.48 11.72
C GLN A 115 8.99 4.80 10.25
N ARG A 116 10.00 4.87 9.37
CA ARG A 116 9.77 5.03 7.92
C ARG A 116 8.92 3.90 7.35
N ALA A 117 9.21 2.64 7.74
CA ALA A 117 8.41 1.50 7.30
C ALA A 117 6.95 1.63 7.77
N THR A 118 6.74 2.05 9.02
CA THR A 118 5.42 2.27 9.62
C THR A 118 4.63 3.37 8.90
N VAL A 119 5.24 4.54 8.71
CA VAL A 119 4.64 5.69 8.01
C VAL A 119 4.35 5.34 6.55
N ASN A 120 5.27 4.68 5.87
CA ASN A 120 5.09 4.27 4.47
C ASN A 120 3.90 3.30 4.32
N LEU A 121 3.74 2.35 5.23
CA LEU A 121 2.60 1.43 5.24
C LEU A 121 1.28 2.14 5.55
N ALA A 122 1.28 3.07 6.52
CA ALA A 122 0.11 3.87 6.85
C ALA A 122 -0.35 4.72 5.66
N GLY A 123 0.57 5.44 5.01
CA GLY A 123 0.27 6.26 3.84
C GLY A 123 -0.22 5.44 2.66
N TYR A 124 0.31 4.23 2.46
CA TYR A 124 -0.19 3.31 1.44
C TYR A 124 -1.63 2.86 1.69
N ARG A 125 -2.00 2.54 2.94
CA ARG A 125 -3.40 2.19 3.28
C ARG A 125 -4.36 3.34 3.00
N LEU A 126 -4.00 4.55 3.44
CA LEU A 126 -4.79 5.75 3.20
C LEU A 126 -4.97 6.05 1.71
N TYR A 127 -3.91 5.86 0.92
CA TYR A 127 -3.95 5.95 -0.54
C TYR A 127 -4.94 4.95 -1.17
N LEU A 128 -4.91 3.68 -0.75
CA LEU A 128 -5.83 2.67 -1.25
C LEU A 128 -7.30 3.00 -0.93
N ASP A 129 -7.56 3.47 0.29
CA ASP A 129 -8.90 3.89 0.68
C ASP A 129 -9.35 5.11 -0.13
N TRP A 130 -8.45 6.09 -0.34
CA TRP A 130 -8.75 7.25 -1.17
C TRP A 130 -9.04 6.87 -2.63
N ILE A 131 -8.27 5.96 -3.24
CA ILE A 131 -8.56 5.47 -4.60
C ILE A 131 -9.94 4.81 -4.68
N ARG A 132 -10.31 4.02 -3.66
CA ARG A 132 -11.61 3.36 -3.62
C ARG A 132 -12.75 4.37 -3.59
N GLU A 133 -12.61 5.42 -2.78
CA GLU A 133 -13.59 6.49 -2.63
C GLU A 133 -13.65 7.43 -3.85
N ASN A 134 -12.55 7.57 -4.58
CA ASN A 134 -12.39 8.50 -5.71
C ASN A 134 -12.24 7.78 -7.05
N ALA A 135 -12.79 6.56 -7.18
CA ALA A 135 -12.58 5.69 -8.33
C ALA A 135 -12.90 6.37 -9.67
N ARG A 136 -13.97 7.17 -9.75
CA ARG A 136 -14.33 7.91 -10.97
C ARG A 136 -13.28 8.95 -11.37
N GLN A 137 -12.72 9.66 -10.40
CA GLN A 137 -11.69 10.68 -10.65
C GLN A 137 -10.40 10.03 -11.11
N VAL A 138 -9.98 8.94 -10.44
CA VAL A 138 -8.78 8.17 -10.82
C VAL A 138 -8.93 7.59 -12.23
N GLU A 139 -10.11 7.08 -12.57
CA GLU A 139 -10.39 6.56 -13.90
C GLU A 139 -10.38 7.66 -14.98
N SER A 140 -10.97 8.81 -14.70
CA SER A 140 -10.89 9.98 -15.60
C SER A 140 -9.44 10.40 -15.83
N LEU A 141 -8.62 10.42 -14.78
CA LEU A 141 -7.21 10.79 -14.87
C LEU A 141 -6.41 9.75 -15.67
N ARG A 142 -6.65 8.46 -15.45
CA ARG A 142 -6.05 7.38 -16.23
C ARG A 142 -6.38 7.52 -17.72
N ASN A 143 -7.65 7.75 -18.05
CA ASN A 143 -8.09 7.91 -19.43
C ASN A 143 -7.51 9.17 -20.10
N ALA A 144 -7.27 10.24 -19.35
CA ALA A 144 -6.60 11.44 -19.86
C ALA A 144 -5.10 11.22 -20.13
N LEU A 145 -4.46 10.29 -19.43
CA LEU A 145 -3.03 10.00 -19.56
C LEU A 145 -2.71 8.95 -20.64
N LEU A 146 -3.69 8.11 -20.98
CA LEU A 146 -3.52 7.12 -22.05
C LEU A 146 -3.76 7.79 -23.41
N PRO A 147 -2.91 7.54 -24.42
CA PRO A 147 -3.22 7.96 -25.78
C PRO A 147 -4.55 7.32 -26.19
N PRO A 148 -5.41 8.02 -26.95
CA PRO A 148 -6.65 7.42 -27.45
C PRO A 148 -6.28 6.14 -28.20
N PRO A 149 -7.09 5.07 -28.10
CA PRO A 149 -6.86 3.87 -28.88
C PRO A 149 -6.72 4.29 -30.34
N SER A 150 -5.56 4.07 -30.94
CA SER A 150 -5.36 4.39 -32.35
C SER A 150 -6.43 3.61 -33.10
N VAL A 151 -7.42 4.32 -33.64
CA VAL A 151 -8.42 3.70 -34.50
C VAL A 151 -7.63 3.18 -35.68
N ALA A 152 -7.34 1.87 -35.66
CA ALA A 152 -6.65 1.21 -36.74
C ALA A 152 -7.50 1.49 -37.98
N SER A 153 -6.99 2.36 -38.85
CA SER A 153 -7.65 2.71 -40.09
C SER A 153 -7.56 1.45 -40.94
N HIS A 154 -8.67 0.71 -40.99
CA HIS A 154 -8.85 -0.44 -41.86
C HIS A 154 -9.18 0.01 -43.28
#